data_AF-A0A1B7VKT9-F1
#
_entry.id   AF-A0A1B7VKT9-F1
#
_cell.length_a   1.000
_cell.length_b   1.000
_cell.length_c   1.000
_cell.angle_alpha   90.00
_cell.angle_beta   90.00
_cell.angle_gamma   90.00
#
_symmetry.space_group_name_H-M   'P 1'
#
loop_
_entity.id
_entity.type
_entity.pdbx_description
1 polymer ?
#
loop_
_entity_poly.entity_id
_entity_poly.type
_entity_poly.pdbx_seq_one_letter_code
_entity_poly.pdbx_strand_id
1 'polypeptide(L)'
;MSLKNQDLQGSYAKTRLLLALWELGANEQKVAKGKLSKRVVSKGQKITDYQGILEDLQEQGAITILKKGSAISYTLNSPIGLDVLGAGLRSDEFEFESGKTIGTWVANALLRWFRQVGVVVNKTVVLDNGVKVEVIGSYEEFKLEILDLFDKLDRSYSHAGLVPIWQIRKEVGNRLQRDQFNTWIMDMQAEQLLYLQSGEARGATEEQKQDSINSEIRGLLFFASKP
;
A
#
# COMPACT_ATOMS: atom_id res chain seq x y z
N MET A 1 -3.06 -31.10 23.15
CA MET A 1 -3.38 -29.67 23.00
C MET A 1 -4.89 -29.51 22.98
N SER A 2 -5.44 -28.53 23.70
CA SER A 2 -6.89 -28.39 23.92
C SER A 2 -7.62 -27.92 22.66
N LEU A 3 -8.80 -28.50 22.38
CA LEU A 3 -9.72 -28.19 21.28
C LEU A 3 -9.99 -26.68 21.06
N LYS A 4 -9.84 -25.85 22.11
CA LYS A 4 -9.96 -24.39 22.00
C LYS A 4 -8.88 -23.71 21.14
N ASN A 5 -7.70 -24.32 21.02
CA ASN A 5 -6.61 -23.75 20.20
C ASN A 5 -6.77 -24.05 18.71
N GLN A 6 -7.56 -25.07 18.33
CA GLN A 6 -7.84 -25.38 16.92
C GLN A 6 -8.87 -24.40 16.32
N ASP A 7 -9.84 -23.92 17.10
CA ASP A 7 -10.83 -22.92 16.67
C ASP A 7 -10.21 -21.53 16.35
N LEU A 8 -9.12 -21.17 17.04
CA LEU A 8 -8.41 -19.91 16.80
C LEU A 8 -7.41 -19.99 15.63
N GLN A 9 -7.01 -21.19 15.23
CA GLN A 9 -6.16 -21.41 14.04
C GLN A 9 -6.99 -21.53 12.75
N GLY A 10 -8.23 -22.05 12.82
CA GLY A 10 -9.13 -22.12 11.66
C GLY A 10 -9.90 -20.83 11.37
N SER A 11 -10.06 -19.95 12.37
CA SER A 11 -10.54 -18.58 12.16
C SER A 11 -9.34 -17.68 11.91
N TYR A 12 -9.46 -16.71 11.00
CA TYR A 12 -8.39 -15.74 10.71
C TYR A 12 -8.19 -14.71 11.84
N ALA A 13 -8.00 -15.19 13.06
CA ALA A 13 -7.77 -14.43 14.27
C ALA A 13 -6.56 -13.51 14.15
N LYS A 14 -5.50 -13.96 13.45
CA LYS A 14 -4.32 -13.16 13.11
C LYS A 14 -4.67 -11.91 12.30
N THR A 15 -5.39 -12.09 11.18
CA THR A 15 -5.81 -10.98 10.31
C THR A 15 -6.75 -10.03 11.04
N ARG A 16 -7.70 -10.55 11.82
CA ARG A 16 -8.63 -9.73 12.62
C ARG A 16 -7.89 -8.92 13.69
N LEU A 17 -6.86 -9.50 14.31
CA LEU A 17 -6.05 -8.82 15.32
C LEU A 17 -5.22 -7.70 14.71
N LEU A 18 -4.59 -7.96 13.55
CA LEU A 18 -3.86 -6.93 12.80
C LEU A 18 -4.80 -5.81 12.31
N LEU A 19 -6.00 -6.15 11.82
CA LEU A 19 -7.00 -5.17 11.41
C LEU A 19 -7.44 -4.28 12.59
N ALA A 20 -7.62 -4.87 13.78
CA ALA A 20 -7.95 -4.13 15.00
C ALA A 20 -6.82 -3.18 15.41
N LEU A 21 -5.57 -3.64 15.34
CA LEU A 21 -4.41 -2.79 15.63
C LEU A 21 -4.33 -1.62 14.65
N TRP A 22 -4.47 -1.90 13.35
CA TRP A 22 -4.43 -0.89 12.31
C TRP A 22 -5.56 0.15 12.47
N GLU A 23 -6.80 -0.29 12.73
CA GLU A 23 -7.92 0.63 12.94
C GLU A 23 -7.71 1.55 14.15
N LEU A 24 -7.06 1.05 15.20
CA LEU A 24 -6.70 1.81 16.40
C LEU A 24 -5.50 2.75 16.20
N GLY A 25 -4.91 2.77 15.00
CA GLY A 25 -3.76 3.61 14.66
C GLY A 25 -2.43 3.05 15.13
N ALA A 26 -2.29 1.73 15.29
CA ALA A 26 -1.06 1.10 15.78
C ALA A 26 0.16 1.32 14.87
N ASN A 27 -0.05 1.77 13.63
CA ASN A 27 0.99 2.15 12.67
C ASN A 27 1.65 3.50 12.99
N GLU A 28 0.99 4.35 13.79
CA GLU A 28 1.47 5.69 14.13
C GLU A 28 1.70 5.86 15.64
N GLN A 29 0.96 5.11 16.46
CA GLN A 29 0.97 5.24 17.92
C GLN A 29 0.88 3.90 18.64
N LYS A 30 1.30 3.88 19.91
CA LYS A 30 1.20 2.69 20.77
C LYS A 30 -0.25 2.45 21.17
N VAL A 31 -0.74 1.23 20.92
CA VAL A 31 -2.09 0.80 21.31
C VAL A 31 -2.04 0.01 22.61
N ALA A 32 -2.76 0.47 23.63
CA ALA A 32 -2.83 -0.22 24.91
C ALA A 32 -3.64 -1.54 24.81
N LYS A 33 -3.22 -2.55 25.58
CA LYS A 33 -3.89 -3.86 25.63
C LYS A 33 -5.39 -3.81 25.92
N GLY A 34 -5.81 -2.89 26.79
CA GLY A 34 -7.23 -2.70 27.09
C GLY A 34 -8.05 -2.23 25.88
N LYS A 35 -7.48 -1.37 25.01
CA LYS A 35 -8.14 -0.91 23.79
C LYS A 35 -8.25 -2.05 22.76
N LEU A 36 -7.16 -2.78 22.55
CA LEU A 36 -7.15 -3.93 21.64
C LEU A 36 -8.15 -5.00 22.09
N SER A 37 -8.14 -5.35 23.38
CA SER A 37 -9.03 -6.38 23.95
C SER A 37 -10.51 -6.06 23.72
N LYS A 38 -10.90 -4.78 23.79
CA LYS A 38 -12.30 -4.37 23.54
C LYS A 38 -12.75 -4.59 22.09
N ARG A 39 -11.81 -4.69 21.14
CA ARG A 39 -12.13 -4.89 19.71
C ARG A 39 -12.16 -6.37 19.34
N VAL A 40 -11.17 -7.14 19.80
CA VAL A 40 -10.94 -8.51 19.32
C VAL A 40 -11.59 -9.60 20.18
N VAL A 41 -11.82 -9.34 21.47
CA VAL A 41 -12.31 -10.38 22.39
C VAL A 41 -13.83 -10.47 22.30
N SER A 42 -14.34 -11.62 21.87
CA SER A 42 -15.78 -11.89 21.91
C SER A 42 -16.25 -12.30 23.32
N LYS A 43 -17.57 -12.35 23.53
CA LYS A 43 -18.15 -12.84 24.78
C LYS A 43 -17.62 -14.25 25.09
N GLY A 44 -16.97 -14.41 26.25
CA GLY A 44 -16.40 -15.68 26.72
C GLY A 44 -14.93 -15.93 26.36
N GLN A 45 -14.31 -15.08 25.53
CA GLN A 45 -12.87 -15.14 25.23
C GLN A 45 -12.07 -14.22 26.16
N LYS A 46 -10.75 -14.41 26.19
CA LYS A 46 -9.80 -13.52 26.87
C LYS A 46 -8.68 -13.14 25.91
N ILE A 47 -8.08 -11.96 26.12
CA ILE A 47 -6.91 -11.52 25.35
C ILE A 47 -5.70 -12.45 25.51
N THR A 48 -5.66 -13.25 26.58
CA THR A 48 -4.65 -14.29 26.78
C THR A 48 -4.76 -15.43 25.79
N ASP A 49 -5.96 -15.66 25.23
CA ASP A 49 -6.19 -16.71 24.23
C ASP A 49 -5.51 -16.35 22.89
N TYR A 50 -5.20 -15.06 22.69
CA TYR A 50 -4.49 -14.52 21.52
C TYR A 50 -2.97 -14.41 21.75
N GLN A 51 -2.45 -14.85 22.89
CA GLN A 51 -1.03 -14.65 23.24
C GLN A 51 -0.09 -15.33 22.23
N GLY A 52 -0.39 -16.56 21.80
CA GLY A 52 0.41 -17.26 20.79
C GLY A 52 0.44 -16.51 19.46
N ILE A 53 -0.71 -16.01 19.00
CA ILE A 53 -0.80 -15.21 17.76
C ILE A 53 0.01 -13.91 17.86
N LEU A 54 0.00 -13.26 19.03
CA LEU A 54 0.77 -12.04 19.28
C LEU A 54 2.29 -12.32 19.27
N GLU A 55 2.70 -13.46 19.83
CA GLU A 55 4.09 -13.91 19.81
C GLU A 55 4.54 -14.25 18.39
N ASP A 56 3.75 -15.02 17.63
CA ASP A 56 4.01 -15.34 16.23
C ASP A 56 4.14 -14.07 15.36
N LEU A 57 3.27 -13.08 15.59
CA LEU A 57 3.31 -11.79 14.90
C LEU A 57 4.54 -10.96 15.28
N GLN A 58 5.01 -11.06 16.53
CA GLN A 58 6.22 -10.40 16.96
C GLN A 58 7.46 -11.07 16.35
N GLU A 59 7.50 -12.40 16.31
CA GLU A 59 8.58 -13.16 15.67
C GLU A 59 8.69 -12.86 14.18
N GLN A 60 7.56 -12.68 13.49
CA GLN A 60 7.51 -12.23 12.10
C GLN A 60 7.87 -10.75 11.91
N GLY A 61 8.12 -10.01 12.99
CA GLY A 61 8.39 -8.57 12.94
C GLY A 61 7.18 -7.71 12.56
N ALA A 62 5.98 -8.29 12.48
CA ALA A 62 4.76 -7.58 12.11
C ALA A 62 4.27 -6.62 13.20
N ILE A 63 4.54 -6.95 14.47
CA ILE A 63 4.20 -6.10 15.62
C ILE A 63 5.37 -6.00 16.60
N THR A 64 5.36 -4.94 17.40
CA THR A 64 6.22 -4.80 18.57
C THR A 64 5.39 -4.80 19.84
N ILE A 65 5.71 -5.68 20.79
CA ILE A 65 5.08 -5.73 22.11
C ILE A 65 5.99 -5.05 23.13
N LEU A 66 5.51 -3.96 23.74
CA LEU A 66 6.20 -3.26 24.81
C LEU A 66 5.51 -3.52 26.15
N LYS A 67 6.30 -3.95 27.14
CA LYS A 67 5.85 -4.17 28.53
C LYS A 67 6.51 -3.13 29.44
N LYS A 68 5.72 -2.29 30.10
CA LYS A 68 6.17 -1.34 31.13
C LYS A 68 5.43 -1.63 32.43
N GLY A 69 6.06 -2.41 33.31
CA GLY A 69 5.40 -2.97 34.49
C GLY A 69 4.20 -3.84 34.06
N SER A 70 3.02 -3.57 34.63
CA SER A 70 1.77 -4.26 34.28
C SER A 70 1.12 -3.75 32.98
N ALA A 71 1.62 -2.65 32.40
CA ALA A 71 1.06 -2.07 31.18
C ALA A 71 1.69 -2.72 29.94
N ILE A 72 0.83 -3.23 29.04
CA ILE A 72 1.23 -3.81 27.75
C ILE A 72 0.68 -2.92 26.63
N SER A 73 1.54 -2.59 25.67
CA SER A 73 1.18 -1.84 24.47
C SER A 73 1.74 -2.51 23.23
N TYR A 74 1.03 -2.32 22.12
CA TYR A 74 1.30 -2.92 20.82
C TYR A 74 1.51 -1.82 19.78
N THR A 75 2.47 -2.04 18.88
CA THR A 75 2.71 -1.19 17.71
C THR A 75 2.71 -2.09 16.49
N LEU A 76 2.07 -1.66 15.40
CA LEU A 76 2.14 -2.32 14.10
C LEU A 76 3.38 -1.80 13.39
N ASN A 77 4.31 -2.68 13.04
CA ASN A 77 5.56 -2.27 12.39
C ASN A 77 5.31 -2.09 10.89
N SER A 78 5.65 -0.93 10.33
CA SER A 78 5.60 -0.69 8.88
C SER A 78 6.97 -0.98 8.25
N PRO A 79 7.07 -1.62 7.07
CA PRO A 79 5.97 -2.08 6.21
C PRO A 79 5.41 -3.47 6.57
N ILE A 80 6.19 -4.29 7.28
CA ILE A 80 5.96 -5.74 7.47
C ILE A 80 4.55 -6.06 8.02
N GLY A 81 4.09 -5.34 9.04
CA GLY A 81 2.78 -5.55 9.65
C GLY A 81 1.61 -5.18 8.73
N LEU A 82 1.79 -4.21 7.84
CA LEU A 82 0.80 -3.86 6.81
C LEU A 82 0.77 -4.93 5.71
N ASP A 83 1.93 -5.47 5.32
CA ASP A 83 2.00 -6.55 4.33
C ASP A 83 1.33 -7.82 4.83
N VAL A 84 1.59 -8.22 6.09
CA VAL A 84 0.94 -9.39 6.71
C VAL A 84 -0.57 -9.19 6.83
N LEU A 85 -1.03 -7.97 7.18
CA LEU A 85 -2.45 -7.64 7.21
C LEU A 85 -3.06 -7.73 5.81
N GLY A 86 -2.41 -7.13 4.81
CA GLY A 86 -2.88 -7.12 3.44
C GLY A 86 -2.93 -8.52 2.82
N ALA A 87 -1.93 -9.36 3.06
CA ALA A 87 -1.94 -10.76 2.62
C ALA A 87 -3.09 -11.53 3.28
N GLY A 88 -3.31 -11.32 4.57
CA GLY A 88 -4.41 -11.94 5.30
C GLY A 88 -5.79 -11.52 4.79
N LEU A 89 -5.98 -10.26 4.41
CA LEU A 89 -7.25 -9.73 3.89
C LEU A 89 -7.53 -10.13 2.43
N ARG A 90 -6.50 -10.48 1.65
CA ARG A 90 -6.62 -10.93 0.25
C ARG A 90 -6.73 -12.45 0.11
N SER A 91 -6.58 -13.20 1.20
CA SER A 91 -6.65 -14.65 1.19
C SER A 91 -8.09 -15.11 0.95
N ASP A 92 -8.30 -15.99 -0.03
CA ASP A 92 -9.64 -16.51 -0.37
C ASP A 92 -10.27 -17.33 0.77
N GLU A 93 -9.45 -17.87 1.68
CA GLU A 93 -9.94 -18.59 2.85
C GLU A 93 -10.32 -17.61 3.99
N PHE A 94 -9.98 -16.30 3.91
CA PHE A 94 -10.35 -15.31 4.92
C PHE A 94 -11.85 -15.04 4.91
N GLU A 95 -12.53 -15.60 5.90
CA GLU A 95 -13.93 -15.31 6.15
C GLU A 95 -14.23 -14.91 7.60
N PHE A 96 -15.30 -14.13 7.74
CA PHE A 96 -15.92 -13.91 9.04
C PHE A 96 -16.74 -15.14 9.41
N GLU A 97 -16.73 -15.49 10.70
CA GLU A 97 -17.45 -16.67 11.17
C GLU A 97 -18.93 -16.59 10.80
N SER A 98 -19.37 -17.60 10.04
CA SER A 98 -20.77 -17.73 9.61
C SER A 98 -21.72 -17.71 10.81
N GLY A 99 -22.78 -16.90 10.71
CA GLY A 99 -23.79 -16.77 11.76
C GLY A 99 -23.44 -15.82 12.90
N LYS A 100 -22.29 -15.12 12.87
CA LYS A 100 -21.95 -14.06 13.83
C LYS A 100 -21.98 -12.67 13.20
N THR A 101 -22.62 -11.72 13.87
CA THR A 101 -22.61 -10.32 13.45
C THR A 101 -21.21 -9.73 13.62
N ILE A 102 -20.66 -9.18 12.54
CA ILE A 102 -19.41 -8.41 12.61
C ILE A 102 -19.65 -7.07 13.30
N GLY A 103 -18.67 -6.59 14.06
CA GLY A 103 -18.75 -5.26 14.65
C GLY A 103 -18.72 -4.17 13.57
N THR A 104 -19.48 -3.09 13.75
CA THR A 104 -19.47 -1.92 12.84
C THR A 104 -18.07 -1.38 12.60
N TRP A 105 -17.20 -1.47 13.61
CA TRP A 105 -15.81 -1.06 13.49
C TRP A 105 -15.02 -1.89 12.47
N VAL A 106 -15.31 -3.20 12.36
CA VAL A 106 -14.65 -4.09 11.40
C VAL A 106 -15.01 -3.67 10.00
N ALA A 107 -16.30 -3.45 9.74
CA ALA A 107 -16.78 -2.98 8.43
C ALA A 107 -16.16 -1.63 8.06
N ASN A 108 -16.15 -0.67 8.99
CA ASN A 108 -15.52 0.64 8.76
C ASN A 108 -14.01 0.54 8.56
N ALA A 109 -13.32 -0.34 9.29
CA ALA A 109 -11.90 -0.59 9.13
C ALA A 109 -11.61 -1.16 7.73
N LEU A 110 -12.37 -2.14 7.27
CA LEU A 110 -12.24 -2.69 5.92
C LEU A 110 -12.51 -1.65 4.85
N LEU A 111 -13.56 -0.83 5.00
CA LEU A 111 -13.83 0.26 4.06
C LEU A 111 -12.67 1.26 4.01
N ARG A 112 -12.10 1.61 5.16
CA ARG A 112 -10.89 2.45 5.22
C ARG A 112 -9.69 1.76 4.56
N TRP A 113 -9.50 0.48 4.82
CA TRP A 113 -8.45 -0.33 4.20
C TRP A 113 -8.60 -0.34 2.68
N PHE A 114 -9.79 -0.57 2.14
CA PHE A 114 -10.04 -0.49 0.71
C PHE A 114 -9.83 0.93 0.14
N ARG A 115 -10.10 1.99 0.89
CA ARG A 115 -9.84 3.37 0.41
C ARG A 115 -8.37 3.76 0.45
N GLN A 116 -7.63 3.29 1.46
CA GLN A 116 -6.25 3.71 1.72
C GLN A 116 -5.21 2.74 1.13
N VAL A 117 -5.57 1.46 1.04
CA VAL A 117 -4.71 0.35 0.60
C VAL A 117 -5.33 -0.40 -0.60
N GLY A 118 -6.63 -0.26 -0.83
CA GLY A 118 -7.33 -0.76 -2.01
C GLY A 118 -7.21 0.20 -3.20
N VAL A 119 -5.98 0.47 -3.62
CA VAL A 119 -5.63 0.66 -5.04
C VAL A 119 -4.42 -0.23 -5.35
N VAL A 120 -4.54 -1.50 -4.97
CA VAL A 120 -3.76 -2.58 -5.58
C VAL A 120 -4.77 -3.61 -6.05
N VAL A 121 -5.43 -3.28 -7.17
CA VAL A 121 -6.09 -4.27 -8.00
C VAL A 121 -5.02 -5.26 -8.44
N ASN A 122 -5.33 -6.56 -8.34
CA ASN A 122 -4.38 -7.63 -8.56
C ASN A 122 -3.54 -7.45 -9.83
N LYS A 123 -2.25 -7.70 -9.63
CA LYS A 123 -1.15 -7.79 -10.58
C LYS A 123 -1.52 -8.69 -11.77
N THR A 124 -2.05 -8.11 -12.83
CA THR A 124 -1.69 -8.35 -14.25
C THR A 124 -2.70 -7.62 -15.11
N VAL A 125 -2.21 -6.71 -15.96
CA VAL A 125 -3.01 -6.29 -17.12
C VAL A 125 -2.71 -7.29 -18.22
N VAL A 126 -3.73 -8.03 -18.66
CA VAL A 126 -3.66 -8.77 -19.91
C VAL A 126 -3.84 -7.73 -21.01
N LEU A 127 -2.75 -7.39 -21.68
CA LEU A 127 -2.85 -6.68 -22.97
C LEU A 127 -3.56 -7.60 -23.97
N ASP A 128 -4.25 -7.03 -24.97
CA ASP A 128 -4.99 -7.74 -26.03
C ASP A 128 -4.17 -8.85 -26.73
N ASN A 129 -2.84 -8.85 -26.57
CA ASN A 129 -1.90 -9.83 -27.13
C ASN A 129 -1.47 -10.94 -26.14
N GLY A 130 -2.11 -11.08 -24.98
CA GLY A 130 -1.83 -12.15 -24.02
C GLY A 130 -0.54 -11.99 -23.19
N VAL A 131 0.16 -10.86 -23.33
CA VAL A 131 1.35 -10.54 -22.52
C VAL A 131 0.91 -10.06 -21.14
N LYS A 132 1.33 -10.80 -20.10
CA LYS A 132 1.14 -10.43 -18.70
C LYS A 132 2.15 -9.33 -18.34
N VAL A 133 1.67 -8.13 -18.04
CA VAL A 133 2.53 -7.04 -17.56
C VAL A 133 2.23 -6.79 -16.08
N GLU A 134 3.27 -6.79 -15.26
CA GLU A 134 3.16 -6.57 -13.80
C GLU A 134 2.69 -5.14 -13.51
N VAL A 135 1.63 -4.99 -12.72
CA VAL A 135 1.10 -3.70 -12.29
C VAL A 135 2.02 -3.12 -11.22
N ILE A 136 2.33 -1.82 -11.29
CA ILE A 136 3.16 -1.14 -10.30
C ILE A 136 2.30 -0.92 -9.05
N GLY A 137 2.56 -1.71 -8.00
CA GLY A 137 1.66 -1.83 -6.85
C GLY A 137 2.02 -0.91 -5.68
N SER A 138 3.20 -0.29 -5.70
CA SER A 138 3.66 0.59 -4.63
C SER A 138 4.46 1.78 -5.16
N TYR A 139 4.54 2.83 -4.36
CA TYR A 139 5.34 4.01 -4.66
C TYR A 139 6.84 3.69 -4.73
N GLU A 140 7.34 2.76 -3.91
CA GLU A 140 8.75 2.34 -3.95
C GLU A 140 9.09 1.56 -5.24
N GLU A 141 8.21 0.65 -5.66
CA GLU A 141 8.33 -0.02 -6.97
C GLU A 141 8.29 1.01 -8.12
N PHE A 142 7.32 1.94 -8.06
CA PHE A 142 7.21 3.03 -9.05
C PHE A 142 8.49 3.84 -9.15
N LYS A 143 9.03 4.29 -8.01
CA LYS A 143 10.23 5.11 -7.94
C LYS A 143 11.44 4.41 -8.59
N LEU A 144 11.67 3.14 -8.24
CA LEU A 144 12.76 2.35 -8.82
C LEU A 144 12.58 2.17 -10.34
N GLU A 145 11.37 1.83 -10.78
CA GLU A 145 11.07 1.63 -12.19
C GLU A 145 11.20 2.92 -13.00
N ILE A 146 10.69 4.05 -12.49
CA ILE A 146 10.75 5.34 -13.19
C ILE A 146 12.20 5.82 -13.30
N LEU A 147 13.03 5.62 -12.28
CA LEU A 147 14.44 5.98 -12.35
C LEU A 147 15.21 5.13 -13.38
N ASP A 148 14.98 3.82 -13.42
CA ASP A 148 15.57 2.92 -14.43
C ASP A 148 15.08 3.24 -15.84
N LEU A 149 13.77 3.50 -15.99
CA LEU A 149 13.17 3.90 -17.25
C LEU A 149 13.71 5.25 -17.72
N PHE A 150 13.88 6.21 -16.81
CA PHE A 150 14.51 7.48 -17.10
C PHE A 150 15.93 7.27 -17.62
N ASP A 151 16.75 6.45 -16.96
CA ASP A 151 18.12 6.15 -17.40
C ASP A 151 18.17 5.50 -18.79
N LYS A 152 17.18 4.66 -19.11
CA LYS A 152 17.05 4.06 -20.45
C LYS A 152 16.64 5.07 -21.51
N LEU A 153 15.66 5.92 -21.20
CA LEU A 153 15.14 6.94 -22.12
C LEU A 153 16.13 8.09 -22.34
N ASP A 154 16.84 8.52 -21.30
CA ASP A 154 17.82 9.61 -21.40
C ASP A 154 18.97 9.22 -22.35
N ARG A 155 19.46 7.97 -22.22
CA ARG A 155 20.48 7.41 -23.13
C ARG A 155 20.02 7.31 -24.58
N SER A 156 18.73 7.06 -24.82
CA SER A 156 18.21 6.86 -26.18
C SER A 156 17.75 8.16 -26.85
N TYR A 157 17.30 9.15 -26.08
CA TYR A 157 16.75 10.39 -26.62
C TYR A 157 17.77 11.54 -26.72
N SER A 158 18.94 11.46 -26.08
CA SER A 158 20.08 12.37 -26.28
C SER A 158 19.72 13.88 -26.32
N HIS A 159 18.65 14.29 -25.62
CA HIS A 159 18.18 15.67 -25.54
C HIS A 159 18.65 16.31 -24.23
N ALA A 160 19.97 16.34 -24.03
CA ALA A 160 20.62 17.09 -22.95
C ALA A 160 20.08 16.80 -21.53
N GLY A 161 19.73 15.55 -21.21
CA GLY A 161 19.22 15.19 -19.88
C GLY A 161 17.70 15.38 -19.69
N LEU A 162 16.96 15.73 -20.76
CA LEU A 162 15.52 15.96 -20.72
C LEU A 162 14.75 14.79 -21.32
N VAL A 163 13.91 14.16 -20.52
CA VAL A 163 13.02 13.07 -20.95
C VAL A 163 11.58 13.56 -20.95
N PRO A 164 10.82 13.42 -22.05
CA PRO A 164 9.41 13.79 -22.08
C PRO A 164 8.57 12.92 -21.14
N ILE A 165 7.72 13.56 -20.31
CA ILE A 165 6.92 12.85 -19.30
C ILE A 165 5.87 11.94 -19.95
N TRP A 166 5.28 12.36 -21.06
CA TRP A 166 4.33 11.54 -21.80
C TRP A 166 4.94 10.23 -22.31
N GLN A 167 6.24 10.22 -22.64
CA GLN A 167 6.95 9.01 -23.06
C GLN A 167 7.14 8.07 -21.86
N ILE A 168 7.52 8.60 -20.70
CA ILE A 168 7.60 7.83 -19.46
C ILE A 168 6.25 7.19 -19.15
N ARG A 169 5.15 7.96 -19.24
CA ARG A 169 3.79 7.43 -19.03
C ARG A 169 3.43 6.35 -20.04
N LYS A 170 3.80 6.52 -21.31
CA LYS A 170 3.51 5.54 -22.37
C LYS A 170 4.19 4.19 -22.10
N GLU A 171 5.43 4.21 -21.64
CA GLU A 171 6.18 3.00 -21.28
C GLU A 171 5.63 2.33 -20.01
N VAL A 172 5.14 3.12 -19.05
CA VAL A 172 4.37 2.59 -17.91
C VAL A 172 3.03 2.02 -18.38
N GLY A 173 2.42 2.63 -19.38
CA GLY A 173 1.17 2.18 -19.99
C GLY A 173 0.03 2.03 -18.98
N ASN A 174 -0.75 0.96 -19.14
CA ASN A 174 -1.89 0.65 -18.27
C ASN A 174 -1.49 0.01 -16.93
N ARG A 175 -0.19 -0.09 -16.63
CA ARG A 175 0.33 -0.69 -15.37
C ARG A 175 0.10 0.22 -14.16
N LEU A 176 -0.27 1.48 -14.38
CA LEU A 176 -0.56 2.45 -13.34
C LEU A 176 -1.69 3.37 -13.78
N GLN A 177 -2.61 3.69 -12.87
CA GLN A 177 -3.67 4.65 -13.18
C GLN A 177 -3.09 6.04 -13.43
N ARG A 178 -3.73 6.80 -14.33
CA ARG A 178 -3.25 8.11 -14.76
C ARG A 178 -3.05 9.07 -13.58
N ASP A 179 -4.05 9.15 -12.70
CA ASP A 179 -4.02 10.05 -11.53
C ASP A 179 -2.95 9.61 -10.53
N GLN A 180 -2.78 8.30 -10.35
CA GLN A 180 -1.77 7.74 -9.46
C GLN A 180 -0.35 8.03 -9.96
N PHE A 181 -0.11 7.90 -11.26
CA PHE A 181 1.14 8.34 -11.88
C PHE A 181 1.39 9.83 -11.64
N ASN A 182 0.35 10.68 -11.78
CA ASN A 182 0.48 12.12 -11.60
C ASN A 182 0.91 12.47 -10.18
N THR A 183 0.28 11.85 -9.19
CA THR A 183 0.63 12.03 -7.78
C THR A 183 2.06 11.59 -7.52
N TRP A 184 2.41 10.36 -7.90
CA TRP A 184 3.71 9.79 -7.55
C TRP A 184 4.89 10.46 -8.27
N ILE A 185 4.72 10.90 -9.53
CA ILE A 185 5.81 11.62 -10.20
C ILE A 185 6.03 13.03 -9.60
N MET A 186 4.98 13.64 -9.04
CA MET A 186 5.09 14.88 -8.28
C MET A 186 5.74 14.67 -6.91
N ASP A 187 5.46 13.54 -6.25
CA ASP A 187 6.14 13.14 -5.00
C ASP A 187 7.64 12.94 -5.23
N MET A 188 8.03 12.29 -6.34
CA MET A 188 9.44 12.17 -6.73
C MET A 188 10.11 13.53 -6.96
N GLN A 189 9.37 14.54 -7.44
CA GLN A 189 9.87 15.90 -7.53
C GLN A 189 10.05 16.56 -6.15
N ALA A 190 9.11 16.34 -5.23
CA ALA A 190 9.23 16.83 -3.86
C ALA A 190 10.42 16.20 -3.11
N GLU A 191 10.72 14.92 -3.39
CA GLU A 191 11.88 14.18 -2.89
C GLU A 191 13.19 14.52 -3.61
N GLN A 192 13.17 15.43 -4.60
CA GLN A 192 14.35 15.81 -5.38
C GLN A 192 15.00 14.63 -6.13
N LEU A 193 14.21 13.64 -6.53
CA LEU A 193 14.69 12.51 -7.33
C LEU A 193 14.65 12.81 -8.83
N LEU A 194 13.70 13.67 -9.24
CA LEU A 194 13.56 14.19 -10.59
C LEU A 194 13.09 15.65 -10.52
N TYR A 195 13.46 16.47 -11.49
CA TYR A 195 12.92 17.81 -11.65
C TYR A 195 11.98 17.86 -12.85
N LEU A 196 10.72 18.23 -12.61
CA LEU A 196 9.72 18.41 -13.67
C LEU A 196 9.75 19.86 -14.14
N GLN A 197 9.82 20.01 -15.46
CA GLN A 197 10.05 21.27 -16.13
C GLN A 197 8.90 21.58 -17.08
N SER A 198 8.48 22.83 -17.08
CA SER A 198 7.62 23.33 -18.14
C SER A 198 8.43 23.43 -19.43
N GLY A 199 7.81 23.04 -20.54
CA GLY A 199 8.44 23.04 -21.85
C GLY A 199 7.45 23.50 -22.91
N GLU A 200 7.97 24.13 -23.95
CA GLU A 200 7.19 24.43 -25.14
C GLU A 200 6.83 23.11 -25.83
N ALA A 201 5.58 22.68 -25.68
CA ALA A 201 5.01 21.53 -26.38
C ALA A 201 4.76 21.85 -27.88
N ARG A 202 5.68 22.56 -28.53
CA ARG A 202 5.57 22.98 -29.94
C ARG A 202 5.64 21.73 -30.82
N GLY A 203 4.57 21.50 -31.57
CA GLY A 203 4.40 20.28 -32.38
C GLY A 203 3.94 19.05 -31.58
N ALA A 204 3.72 19.18 -30.26
CA ALA A 204 3.14 18.09 -29.48
C ALA A 204 1.66 17.92 -29.80
N THR A 205 1.23 16.67 -29.95
CA THR A 205 -0.18 16.33 -30.12
C THR A 205 -0.96 16.61 -28.84
N GLU A 206 -2.29 16.75 -28.94
CA GLU A 206 -3.13 16.88 -27.74
C GLU A 206 -3.01 15.67 -26.80
N GLU A 207 -2.81 14.48 -27.34
CA GLU A 207 -2.56 13.26 -26.57
C GLU A 207 -1.26 13.38 -25.75
N GLN A 208 -0.16 13.85 -26.34
CA GLN A 208 1.11 14.05 -25.64
C GLN A 208 1.00 15.12 -24.53
N LYS A 209 0.22 16.18 -24.77
CA LYS A 209 -0.05 17.19 -23.74
C LYS A 209 -0.88 16.62 -22.59
N GLN A 210 -1.91 15.84 -22.91
CA GLN A 210 -2.70 15.16 -21.90
C GLN A 210 -1.82 14.22 -21.08
N ASP A 211 -0.98 13.42 -21.72
CA ASP A 211 -0.11 12.41 -21.07
C ASP A 211 1.08 13.00 -20.31
N SER A 212 1.27 14.31 -20.41
CA SER A 212 2.17 15.07 -19.56
C SER A 212 1.51 15.40 -18.20
N ILE A 213 2.07 16.33 -17.41
CA ILE A 213 1.53 16.69 -16.09
C ILE A 213 1.06 18.15 -16.13
N ASN A 214 -0.19 18.39 -15.72
CA ASN A 214 -0.68 19.75 -15.54
C ASN A 214 -0.63 20.13 -14.06
N SER A 215 0.10 21.19 -13.73
CA SER A 215 0.19 21.78 -12.41
C SER A 215 -0.61 23.08 -12.36
N GLU A 216 -1.45 23.26 -11.35
CA GLU A 216 -2.22 24.51 -11.17
C GLU A 216 -1.32 25.76 -11.06
N ILE A 217 -0.11 25.59 -10.54
CA ILE A 217 0.84 26.68 -10.28
C ILE A 217 1.80 26.88 -11.45
N ARG A 218 2.30 25.79 -12.05
CA ARG A 218 3.38 25.82 -13.05
C ARG A 218 2.90 25.56 -14.48
N GLY A 219 1.61 25.31 -14.67
CA GLY A 219 1.03 24.94 -15.95
C GLY A 219 1.49 23.55 -16.41
N LEU A 220 1.58 23.37 -17.73
CA LEU A 220 2.00 22.11 -18.34
C LEU A 220 3.50 21.86 -18.07
N LEU A 221 3.76 20.81 -17.30
CA LEU A 221 5.07 20.20 -17.10
C LEU A 221 5.23 19.09 -18.13
N PHE A 222 6.19 19.25 -19.03
CA PHE A 222 6.33 18.41 -20.22
C PHE A 222 7.58 17.52 -20.17
N PHE A 223 8.62 17.95 -19.46
CA PHE A 223 9.89 17.24 -19.36
C PHE A 223 10.24 16.91 -17.91
N ALA A 224 10.94 15.80 -17.72
CA ALA A 224 11.62 15.45 -16.50
C ALA A 224 13.15 15.49 -16.73
N SER A 225 13.89 15.83 -15.69
CA SER A 225 15.36 15.83 -15.66
C SER A 225 15.84 15.20 -14.36
N LYS A 226 17.05 14.65 -14.35
CA LYS A 226 17.71 14.30 -13.09
C LYS A 226 18.26 15.56 -12.40
N PRO A 227 18.39 15.52 -11.06
CA PRO A 227 18.99 16.61 -10.30
C PRO A 227 20.41 16.98 -10.71
#